data_AF-A0A3S9XJT7-F1
#
_entry.id   AF-A0A3S9XJT7-F1
#
_cell.length_a   1.000
_cell.length_b   1.000
_cell.length_c   1.000
_cell.angle_alpha   90.00
_cell.angle_beta   90.00
_cell.angle_gamma   90.00
#
_symmetry.space_group_name_H-M   'P 1'
#
loop_
_entity.id
_entity.type
_entity.pdbx_description
1 polymer ?
#
loop_
_entity_poly.entity_id
_entity_poly.type
_entity_poly.pdbx_seq_one_letter_code
_entity_poly.pdbx_strand_id
1 'polypeptide(L)' 'TGDLRDIGAGKGKYYAVNIPLRDGMDDEAYESIFVPIISKVMETFQPSAV' A
#
# COMPACT_ATOMS: atom_id res chain seq x y z
N THR A 1 14.32 -4.40 1.41
CA THR A 1 12.97 -4.88 1.75
C THR A 1 11.98 -3.81 1.33
N GLY A 2 10.75 -4.17 0.93
CA GLY A 2 9.78 -3.19 0.41
C GLY A 2 9.98 -2.78 -1.07
N ASP A 3 10.56 -3.66 -1.89
CA ASP A 3 10.53 -3.50 -3.35
C ASP A 3 9.08 -3.65 -3.85
N LEU A 4 8.76 -3.10 -5.02
CA LEU A 4 7.48 -3.31 -5.70
C LEU A 4 7.10 -4.80 -5.84
N ARG A 5 8.09 -5.69 -5.93
CA ARG A 5 7.88 -7.14 -6.04
C ARG A 5 7.69 -7.84 -4.70
N ASP A 6 7.84 -7.13 -3.60
CA ASP A 6 7.64 -7.64 -2.25
C ASP A 6 6.14 -7.71 -1.94
N ILE A 7 5.52 -8.84 -2.27
CA ILE A 7 4.07 -9.07 -2.15
C ILE A 7 3.70 -10.06 -1.04
N GLY A 8 4.65 -10.38 -0.14
CA GLY A 8 4.47 -11.43 0.87
C GLY A 8 4.61 -12.85 0.31
N ALA A 9 4.52 -13.85 1.18
CA ALA A 9 4.75 -15.25 0.85
C ALA A 9 3.69 -16.19 1.47
N GLY A 10 3.53 -17.37 0.87
CA GLY A 10 2.57 -18.38 1.34
C GLY A 10 1.13 -17.84 1.37
N LYS A 11 0.43 -18.07 2.49
CA LYS A 11 -0.93 -17.53 2.71
C LYS A 11 -0.97 -16.00 2.78
N GLY A 12 0.15 -15.34 3.05
CA GLY A 12 0.27 -13.89 3.09
C GLY A 12 0.60 -13.26 1.73
N LYS A 13 0.66 -14.04 0.64
CA LYS A 13 0.86 -13.50 -0.70
C LYS A 13 -0.30 -12.59 -1.08
N TYR A 14 0.00 -11.39 -1.56
CA TYR A 14 -0.90 -10.28 -1.85
C TYR A 14 -1.48 -9.55 -0.62
N TYR A 15 -1.04 -9.91 0.59
CA TYR A 15 -1.42 -9.21 1.83
C TYR A 15 -0.31 -8.30 2.35
N ALA A 16 0.80 -8.18 1.63
CA ALA A 16 1.80 -7.13 1.84
C ALA A 16 1.78 -6.18 0.63
N VAL A 17 1.40 -4.93 0.88
CA VAL A 17 1.37 -3.88 -0.14
C VAL A 17 2.54 -2.93 0.13
N ASN A 18 3.45 -2.80 -0.82
CA ASN A 18 4.62 -1.92 -0.74
C ASN A 18 4.55 -0.87 -1.83
N ILE A 19 4.85 0.38 -1.47
CA ILE A 19 4.83 1.53 -2.38
C ILE A 19 6.21 2.21 -2.26
N PRO A 20 7.19 1.85 -3.12
CA PRO A 20 8.49 2.51 -3.08
C PRO A 20 8.37 3.93 -3.62
N LEU A 21 8.79 4.91 -2.81
CA LEU A 21 8.74 6.33 -3.13
C LEU A 21 10.16 6.87 -3.34
N ARG A 22 10.30 7.85 -4.24
CA ARG A 22 11.57 8.56 -4.48
C ARG A 22 11.62 9.85 -3.66
N ASP A 23 12.82 10.36 -3.45
CA ASP A 23 13.04 11.66 -2.79
C ASP A 23 12.32 12.81 -3.51
N GLY A 24 11.93 13.84 -2.76
CA GLY A 24 11.26 15.03 -3.27
C GLY A 24 9.73 14.92 -3.34
N MET A 25 9.13 14.03 -2.55
CA MET A 25 7.68 13.97 -2.39
C MET A 25 7.16 15.13 -1.55
N ASP A 26 6.12 15.78 -2.04
CA ASP A 26 5.30 16.74 -1.30
C ASP A 26 4.00 16.10 -0.80
N ASP A 27 3.28 16.84 0.03
CA ASP A 27 2.06 16.37 0.69
C ASP A 27 0.96 16.08 -0.35
N GLU A 28 0.85 16.89 -1.40
CA GLU A 28 -0.12 16.72 -2.47
C GLU A 28 0.13 15.44 -3.28
N ALA A 29 1.39 15.16 -3.65
CA ALA A 29 1.74 13.93 -4.32
C ALA A 29 1.50 12.71 -3.43
N TYR A 30 1.82 12.81 -2.13
CA TYR A 30 1.55 11.74 -1.17
C TYR A 30 0.05 11.45 -1.05
N GLU A 31 -0.79 12.47 -0.88
CA GLU A 31 -2.25 12.33 -0.75
C GLU A 31 -2.86 11.70 -2.00
N SER A 32 -2.42 12.14 -3.19
CA SER A 32 -2.90 11.62 -4.47
C SER A 32 -2.63 10.12 -4.68
N ILE A 33 -1.61 9.58 -4.02
CA ILE A 33 -1.22 8.16 -4.07
C ILE A 33 -1.89 7.38 -2.93
N PHE A 34 -1.80 7.90 -1.70
CA PHE A 34 -2.20 7.18 -0.50
C PHE A 34 -3.71 6.98 -0.42
N VAL A 35 -4.50 8.02 -0.71
CA VAL A 35 -5.96 7.98 -0.56
C VAL A 35 -6.59 6.89 -1.45
N PRO A 36 -6.34 6.82 -2.77
CA PRO A 36 -6.90 5.77 -3.62
C PRO A 36 -6.49 4.36 -3.19
N ILE A 37 -5.25 4.19 -2.72
CA ILE A 37 -4.72 2.88 -2.34
C ILE A 37 -5.39 2.38 -1.06
N ILE A 38 -5.45 3.21 -0.01
CA ILE A 38 -6.11 2.82 1.24
C ILE A 38 -7.61 2.60 1.02
N SER A 39 -8.27 3.41 0.19
CA SER A 39 -9.67 3.15 -0.19
C SER A 39 -9.84 1.75 -0.79
N LYS A 40 -8.94 1.33 -1.70
CA LYS A 40 -9.01 -0.01 -2.29
C LYS A 40 -8.67 -1.13 -1.30
N VAL A 41 -7.74 -0.89 -0.38
CA VAL A 41 -7.40 -1.82 0.70
C VAL A 41 -8.60 -2.02 1.62
N MET A 42 -9.27 -0.95 2.06
CA MET A 42 -10.47 -1.06 2.91
C MET A 42 -11.60 -1.83 2.20
N GLU A 43 -11.83 -1.57 0.92
CA GLU A 43 -12.85 -2.27 0.11
C GLU A 43 -12.55 -3.77 -0.02
N THR A 44 -11.29 -4.12 -0.23
CA THR A 44 -10.87 -5.50 -0.57
C THR A 44 -10.59 -6.34 0.67
N PHE A 45 -9.90 -5.77 1.65
CA PHE A 45 -9.46 -6.46 2.86
C PHE A 45 -10.52 -6.45 3.96
N GLN A 46 -11.38 -5.41 3.99
CA GLN A 46 -12.46 -5.24 4.97
C GLN A 46 -12.00 -5.50 6.41
N PRO A 47 -11.03 -4.73 6.92
CA PRO A 47 -10.51 -4.94 8.26
C PRO A 47 -11.56 -4.63 9.32
N SER A 48 -11.54 -5.41 10.41
CA SER A 48 -12.37 -5.15 11.60
C SER A 48 -11.71 -4.18 12.59
N ALA A 49 -10.42 -3.90 12.41
CA ALA A 49 -9.65 -2.92 13.18
C ALA A 49 -8.49 -2.40 12.31
N VAL A 50 -8.12 -1.14 12.52
CA VAL A 50 -6.99 -0.47 11.86
C VAL A 50 -5.92 -0.17 12.91
#